data_AF-A0A4Q5ZC85-F1
#
_entry.id   AF-A0A4Q5ZC85-F1
#
_cell.length_a   1.000
_cell.length_b   1.000
_cell.length_c   1.000
_cell.angle_alpha   90.00
_cell.angle_beta   90.00
_cell.angle_gamma   90.00
#
_symmetry.space_group_name_H-M   'P 1'
#
loop_
_entity.id
_entity.type
_entity.pdbx_description
1 polymer ?
#
loop_
_entity_poly.entity_id
_entity_poly.type
_entity_poly.pdbx_seq_one_letter_code
_entity_poly.pdbx_strand_id
1 'polypeptide(L)'
;MTIAYTENFISFTDPRKYAVYVGVVPFDNSSGTSIKGKKMVSYIANKELKQELNQAAKSAVTHDPELRAYAQRKMENKHYKIVLNNVKFKLILRMFAVIKRGELYTKDFRTAA
;
A
#
# COMPACT_ATOMS: atom_id res chain seq x y z
N MET A 1 8.42 -9.05 7.41
CA MET A 1 9.15 -9.79 6.35
C MET A 1 9.43 -9.01 5.04
N THR A 2 8.95 -7.76 4.86
CA THR A 2 9.09 -7.00 3.58
C THR A 2 10.51 -6.92 3.00
N ILE A 3 11.54 -6.64 3.81
CA ILE A 3 12.92 -6.49 3.31
C ILE A 3 13.41 -7.78 2.64
N ALA A 4 13.16 -8.95 3.25
CA ALA A 4 13.57 -10.23 2.71
C ALA A 4 12.84 -10.57 1.39
N TYR A 5 11.50 -10.41 1.35
CA TYR A 5 10.70 -10.72 0.16
C TYR A 5 10.91 -9.77 -1.01
N THR A 6 11.48 -8.59 -0.76
CA THR A 6 11.82 -7.63 -1.81
C THR A 6 13.28 -7.68 -2.21
N GLU A 7 14.07 -8.60 -1.61
CA GLU A 7 15.53 -8.65 -1.76
C GLU A 7 16.15 -7.25 -1.55
N ASN A 8 15.81 -6.63 -0.42
CA ASN A 8 16.16 -5.24 -0.13
C ASN A 8 15.69 -4.26 -1.22
N PHE A 9 14.43 -4.41 -1.67
CA PHE A 9 13.81 -3.60 -2.73
C PHE A 9 14.46 -3.69 -4.11
N ILE A 10 15.28 -4.72 -4.37
CA ILE A 10 15.88 -4.98 -5.68
C ILE A 10 14.88 -5.71 -6.60
N SER A 11 14.13 -6.69 -6.08
CA SER A 11 13.22 -7.51 -6.90
C SER A 11 11.95 -6.77 -7.34
N PHE A 12 11.64 -5.63 -6.71
CA PHE A 12 10.55 -4.75 -7.08
C PHE A 12 11.04 -3.31 -7.24
N THR A 13 11.02 -2.78 -8.46
CA THR A 13 11.32 -1.36 -8.73
C THR A 13 10.08 -0.45 -8.74
N ASP A 14 8.90 -1.06 -8.83
CA ASP A 14 7.61 -0.37 -8.84
C ASP A 14 6.79 -0.74 -7.58
N PRO A 15 6.45 0.23 -6.71
CA PRO A 15 5.63 -0.03 -5.53
C PRO A 15 4.25 -0.62 -5.85
N ARG A 16 3.68 -0.35 -7.03
CA ARG A 16 2.41 -0.96 -7.45
C ARG A 16 2.56 -2.45 -7.72
N LYS A 17 3.66 -2.88 -8.36
CA LYS A 17 3.93 -4.31 -8.59
C LYS A 17 4.07 -5.06 -7.26
N TYR A 18 4.77 -4.46 -6.28
CA TYR A 18 4.83 -5.04 -4.94
C TYR A 18 3.47 -5.06 -4.23
N ALA A 19 2.70 -3.97 -4.30
CA ALA A 19 1.37 -3.92 -3.70
C ALA A 19 0.41 -4.94 -4.30
N VAL A 20 0.58 -5.27 -5.58
CA VAL A 20 -0.14 -6.33 -6.27
C VAL A 20 0.30 -7.71 -5.76
N TYR A 21 1.61 -7.97 -5.65
CA TYR A 21 2.18 -9.21 -5.10
C TYR A 21 1.66 -9.51 -3.68
N VAL A 22 1.56 -8.48 -2.84
CA VAL A 22 1.00 -8.56 -1.48
C VAL A 22 -0.54 -8.64 -1.49
N GLY A 23 -1.21 -8.27 -2.58
CA GLY A 23 -2.68 -8.27 -2.68
C GLY A 23 -3.34 -7.08 -1.96
N VAL A 24 -2.71 -5.91 -1.99
CA VAL A 24 -3.26 -4.62 -1.54
C VAL A 24 -4.05 -3.93 -2.65
N VAL A 25 -3.54 -4.00 -3.89
CA VAL A 25 -4.14 -3.38 -5.07
C VAL A 25 -4.88 -4.43 -5.89
N PRO A 26 -6.14 -4.19 -6.30
CA PRO A 26 -6.89 -5.12 -7.14
C PRO A 26 -6.44 -5.04 -8.60
N PHE A 27 -6.56 -6.16 -9.31
CA PHE A 27 -6.40 -6.25 -10.76
C PHE A 27 -7.70 -5.88 -11.46
N ASP A 28 -7.55 -5.42 -12.71
CA ASP A 28 -8.70 -5.42 -13.61
C ASP A 28 -9.04 -6.86 -14.02
N ASN A 29 -10.33 -7.13 -14.16
CA ASN A 29 -10.82 -8.42 -14.63
C ASN A 29 -11.50 -8.22 -15.99
N SER A 30 -10.66 -7.96 -16.99
CA SER A 30 -11.09 -7.71 -18.36
C SER A 30 -10.45 -8.70 -19.33
N SER A 31 -11.26 -9.31 -20.19
CA SER A 31 -10.80 -10.09 -21.34
C SER A 31 -11.47 -9.54 -22.59
N GLY A 32 -10.64 -9.08 -23.55
CA GLY A 32 -11.10 -8.42 -24.76
C GLY A 32 -11.95 -7.17 -24.48
N THR A 33 -12.92 -6.90 -25.36
CA THR A 33 -13.83 -5.74 -25.27
C THR A 33 -15.12 -6.02 -24.49
N SER A 34 -15.44 -7.29 -24.24
CA SER A 34 -16.81 -7.70 -23.82
C SER A 34 -16.93 -8.06 -22.34
N ILE A 35 -15.83 -8.39 -21.65
CA ILE A 35 -15.87 -8.77 -20.22
C ILE A 35 -15.32 -7.61 -19.38
N LYS A 36 -16.18 -7.03 -18.53
CA LYS A 36 -15.82 -6.03 -17.50
C LYS A 36 -16.22 -6.54 -16.11
N GLY A 37 -15.42 -7.45 -15.56
CA GLY A 37 -15.63 -8.00 -14.23
C GLY A 37 -15.31 -7.01 -13.11
N LYS A 38 -15.70 -7.36 -11.89
CA LYS A 38 -15.30 -6.60 -10.69
C LYS A 38 -13.78 -6.68 -10.51
N LYS A 39 -13.17 -5.57 -10.12
CA LYS A 39 -11.75 -5.53 -9.76
C LYS A 39 -11.51 -6.33 -8.49
N MET A 40 -10.63 -7.33 -8.56
CA MET A 40 -10.36 -8.24 -7.44
C MET A 40 -8.86 -8.39 -7.20
N VAL A 41 -8.50 -8.69 -5.96
CA VAL A 41 -7.12 -9.08 -5.63
C VAL A 41 -6.90 -10.55 -5.99
N SER A 42 -5.68 -10.91 -6.41
CA SER A 42 -5.35 -12.31 -6.72
C SER A 42 -5.41 -13.18 -5.48
N TYR A 43 -5.86 -14.44 -5.64
CA TYR A 43 -5.83 -15.45 -4.59
C TYR A 43 -4.40 -15.89 -4.22
N ILE A 44 -3.48 -15.81 -5.19
CA ILE A 44 -2.06 -16.18 -5.06
C ILE A 44 -1.25 -15.10 -4.31
N ALA A 45 -1.86 -13.97 -3.97
CA ALA A 45 -1.19 -12.91 -3.23
C ALA A 45 -0.58 -13.40 -1.91
N ASN A 46 0.55 -12.82 -1.51
CA ASN A 46 1.22 -13.17 -0.25
C ASN A 46 0.40 -12.67 0.96
N LYS A 47 -0.42 -13.57 1.53
CA LYS A 47 -1.38 -13.27 2.61
C LYS A 47 -0.69 -12.95 3.93
N GLU A 48 0.51 -13.48 4.17
CA GLU A 48 1.30 -13.22 5.38
C GLU A 48 1.78 -11.76 5.39
N LEU A 49 2.47 -11.33 4.32
CA LEU A 49 2.88 -9.93 4.16
C LEU A 49 1.68 -8.98 4.22
N LYS A 50 0.54 -9.38 3.66
CA LYS A 50 -0.69 -8.58 3.72
C LYS A 50 -1.19 -8.41 5.14
N GLN A 51 -1.06 -9.44 5.98
CA GLN A 51 -1.48 -9.39 7.38
C GLN A 51 -0.52 -8.56 8.22
N GLU A 52 0.80 -8.66 8.01
CA GLU A 52 1.78 -7.76 8.63
C GLU A 52 1.46 -6.29 8.32
N LEU A 53 1.26 -5.96 7.03
CA LEU A 53 0.88 -4.62 6.60
C LEU A 53 -0.47 -4.18 7.15
N ASN A 54 -1.37 -5.11 7.43
CA ASN A 54 -2.65 -4.82 8.09
C ASN A 54 -2.46 -4.35 9.52
N GLN A 55 -1.57 -4.98 10.28
CA GLN A 55 -1.24 -4.54 11.64
C GLN A 55 -0.48 -3.21 11.63
N ALA A 56 0.48 -3.06 10.71
CA ALA A 56 1.20 -1.80 10.54
C ALA A 56 0.25 -0.64 10.18
N ALA A 57 -0.70 -0.86 9.26
CA ALA A 57 -1.69 0.15 8.89
C ALA A 57 -2.63 0.52 10.04
N LYS A 58 -3.06 -0.45 10.86
CA LYS A 58 -3.87 -0.16 12.05
C LYS A 58 -3.09 0.68 13.06
N SER A 59 -1.88 0.27 13.39
CA SER A 59 -0.99 1.01 14.28
C SER A 59 -0.74 2.43 13.77
N ALA A 60 -0.45 2.57 12.47
CA ALA A 60 -0.25 3.88 11.84
C ALA A 60 -1.49 4.78 11.93
N VAL A 61 -2.70 4.26 11.69
CA VAL A 61 -3.94 5.05 11.84
C VAL A 61 -4.17 5.48 13.30
N THR A 62 -3.72 4.69 14.27
CA THR A 62 -3.85 5.04 15.68
C THR A 62 -2.84 6.12 16.10
N HIS A 63 -1.59 6.00 15.69
CA HIS A 63 -0.46 6.75 16.27
C HIS A 63 0.15 7.82 15.35
N ASP A 64 0.01 7.73 14.03
CA ASP A 64 0.53 8.72 13.08
C ASP A 64 -0.57 9.74 12.75
N PRO A 65 -0.42 11.03 13.14
CA PRO A 65 -1.46 12.03 12.94
C PRO A 65 -1.83 12.27 11.46
N GLU A 66 -0.86 12.17 10.55
CA GLU A 66 -1.08 12.39 9.11
C GLU A 66 -1.90 11.24 8.51
N LEU A 67 -1.54 10.00 8.81
CA LEU A 67 -2.25 8.82 8.34
C LEU A 67 -3.61 8.67 9.02
N ARG A 68 -3.74 9.09 10.28
CA ARG A 68 -5.02 9.19 10.97
C ARG A 68 -5.96 10.17 10.30
N ALA A 69 -5.51 11.40 10.05
CA ALA A 69 -6.30 12.43 9.37
C ALA A 69 -6.67 11.98 7.94
N TYR A 70 -5.72 11.35 7.22
CA TYR A 70 -5.97 10.77 5.91
C TYR A 70 -7.05 9.69 5.96
N ALA A 71 -6.98 8.78 6.94
CA ALA A 71 -7.94 7.70 7.11
C ALA A 71 -9.34 8.24 7.46
N GLN A 72 -9.44 9.15 8.42
CA GLN A 72 -10.70 9.78 8.83
C GLN A 72 -11.40 10.44 7.64
N ARG A 73 -10.68 11.29 6.87
CA ARG A 73 -11.22 11.91 5.65
C ARG A 73 -11.71 10.88 4.63
N LYS A 74 -11.01 9.75 4.48
CA LYS A 74 -11.44 8.69 3.54
C LYS A 74 -12.63 7.89 4.08
N MET A 75 -12.81 7.79 5.41
CA MET A 75 -13.93 7.08 6.03
C MET A 75 -15.27 7.80 5.82
N GLU A 76 -15.27 9.10 5.55
CA GLU A 76 -16.48 9.86 5.19
C GLU A 76 -17.21 9.26 3.98
N ASN A 77 -16.46 8.67 3.03
CA ASN A 77 -17.00 8.23 1.75
C ASN A 77 -16.67 6.76 1.41
N LYS A 78 -15.93 6.04 2.28
CA LYS A 78 -15.48 4.68 2.01
C LYS A 78 -15.55 3.81 3.26
N HIS A 79 -15.94 2.56 3.08
CA HIS A 79 -15.93 1.57 4.14
C HIS A 79 -14.52 1.37 4.74
N TYR A 80 -14.44 1.17 6.06
CA TYR A 80 -13.20 1.06 6.82
C TYR A 80 -12.17 0.10 6.19
N LYS A 81 -12.59 -1.08 5.74
CA LYS A 81 -11.70 -2.07 5.09
C LYS A 81 -11.02 -1.52 3.82
N ILE A 82 -11.71 -0.69 3.04
CA ILE A 82 -11.16 -0.04 1.85
C ILE A 82 -10.19 1.06 2.26
N VAL A 83 -10.54 1.83 3.29
CA VAL A 83 -9.66 2.87 3.84
C VAL A 83 -8.35 2.27 4.34
N LEU A 84 -8.42 1.15 5.06
CA LEU A 84 -7.23 0.47 5.56
C LEU A 84 -6.33 -0.03 4.43
N ASN A 85 -6.89 -0.49 3.30
CA ASN A 85 -6.11 -0.81 2.11
C ASN A 85 -5.45 0.43 1.48
N ASN A 86 -6.12 1.59 1.49
CA ASN A 86 -5.50 2.84 1.03
C ASN A 86 -4.31 3.24 1.92
N VAL A 87 -4.41 3.01 3.24
CA VAL A 87 -3.30 3.27 4.18
C VAL A 87 -2.15 2.30 3.93
N LYS A 88 -2.40 1.00 3.76
CA LYS A 88 -1.38 0.01 3.38
C LYS A 88 -0.62 0.44 2.13
N PHE A 89 -1.35 0.92 1.11
CA PHE A 89 -0.71 1.37 -0.12
C PHE A 89 0.14 2.62 0.09
N LYS A 90 -0.29 3.58 0.93
CA LYS A 90 0.55 4.72 1.34
C LYS A 90 1.83 4.28 2.05
N LEU A 91 1.76 3.29 2.95
CA LEU A 91 2.94 2.73 3.61
C LEU A 91 3.91 2.11 2.59
N ILE A 92 3.39 1.34 1.61
CA ILE A 92 4.20 0.81 0.51
C ILE A 92 4.89 1.93 -0.28
N LEU A 93 4.15 2.97 -0.65
CA LEU A 93 4.73 4.11 -1.36
C LEU A 93 5.83 4.79 -0.54
N ARG A 94 5.63 4.98 0.77
CA ARG A 94 6.64 5.57 1.66
C ARG A 94 7.90 4.70 1.73
N MET A 95 7.77 3.39 1.89
CA MET A 95 8.92 2.46 1.93
C MET A 95 9.75 2.59 0.65
N PHE A 96 9.12 2.51 -0.53
CA PHE A 96 9.81 2.61 -1.81
C PHE A 96 10.42 4.00 -2.05
N ALA A 97 9.75 5.08 -1.61
CA ALA A 97 10.27 6.44 -1.78
C ALA A 97 11.54 6.68 -0.94
N VAL A 98 11.56 6.20 0.31
CA VAL A 98 12.73 6.30 1.20
C VAL A 98 13.92 5.56 0.59
N ILE A 99 13.72 4.32 0.15
CA ILE A 99 14.78 3.51 -0.46
C ILE A 99 15.28 4.14 -1.76
N LYS A 100 14.37 4.64 -2.61
CA LYS A 100 14.74 5.30 -3.87
C LYS A 100 15.58 6.56 -3.65
N ARG A 101 15.30 7.34 -2.59
CA ARG A 101 16.08 8.55 -2.27
C ARG A 101 17.42 8.23 -1.60
N GLY A 102 17.56 7.08 -0.93
CA GLY A 102 18.74 6.76 -0.14
C GLY A 102 18.88 7.61 1.13
N GLU A 103 17.79 8.26 1.57
CA GLU A 103 17.75 9.15 2.72
C GLU A 103 16.84 8.60 3.80
N LEU A 104 17.12 8.91 5.06
CA LEU A 104 16.24 8.54 6.18
C LEU A 104 14.86 9.19 6.06
N TYR A 105 13.84 8.50 6.57
CA TYR A 105 12.49 9.05 6.64
C TYR A 105 12.45 10.29 7.53
N THR A 106 11.98 11.41 6.99
CA THR A 106 11.70 12.63 7.74
C THR A 106 10.19 12.82 7.88
N LYS A 107 9.74 13.28 9.06
CA LYS A 107 8.33 13.66 9.27
C LYS A 107 7.99 14.96 8.57
N ASP A 108 8.97 15.84 8.41
CA ASP A 108 8.80 17.14 7.77
C ASP A 108 8.78 16.95 6.26
N PHE A 109 7.60 17.15 5.67
CA PHE A 109 7.45 17.25 4.22
C PHE A 109 8.01 18.60 3.78
N ARG A 110 9.25 18.62 3.30
CA ARG A 110 9.74 19.76 2.53
C ARG A 110 9.00 19.73 1.20
N THR A 111 8.04 20.64 1.03
CA THR A 111 7.47 20.89 -0.29
C THR A 111 8.63 21.28 -1.20
N ALA A 112 8.83 20.55 -2.31
CA ALA A 112 9.78 20.96 -3.32
C ALA A 112 9.39 22.37 -3.80
N ALA A 113 10.38 23.27 -3.84
CA ALA A 113 10.22 24.61 -4.36
C ALA A 113 9.88 24.60 -5.86
#